data_AF-A0A956K2P3-F1
#
_entry.id   AF-A0A956K2P3-F1
#
_cell.length_a   1.000
_cell.length_b   1.000
_cell.length_c   1.000
_cell.angle_alpha   90.00
_cell.angle_beta   90.00
_cell.angle_gamma   90.00
#
_symmetry.space_group_name_H-M   'P 1'
#
loop_
_entity.id
_entity.type
_entity.pdbx_description
1 polymer ?
#
loop_
_entity_poly.entity_id
_entity_poly.type
_entity_poly.pdbx_seq_one_letter_code
_entity_poly.pdbx_strand_id
1 'polypeptide(L)'
;MDAAPEQPLGIDWAHAKYATDEDALALWAKMGLRGDNFEDRVGMIPESPPALREAMAKALLRQGNFACPTSPPPACVDADLDAQLAEDEMHEVAADATLDDPCMRRVIALWALDELDDDVLGTELAPDLIALAALPPPEHELNRAALYRIHDPTMALQAIAAAKAAHNDEVADDNLGGMDVTTLAHAAIDLHVDGAVLQIGADEATLPVFEAAVVDPLLRRDTRVAAVRELSMFLQDVFDPGSPVYKRGVAAIERARDGADCVTAGVAAGELTTLGAKPPKSAKLRSEADVLRWLCVELAGAPGERDVAPGVADRWQKAFAPGGVVLEQTFEDPYRKHELSDENPDVPDADGDGWPDLPPEELDPDGNGDPSTWTEVVRMRAAELPGSDAWSELVRAIESCDATSAGAAGAECAVPAAHVRFRFVWGKGRGGQPVIKTIVRTETYADC
;
A
#
# COMPACT_ATOMS: atom_id res chain seq x y z
N MET A 1 -25.75 -14.63 35.60
CA MET A 1 -25.63 -14.05 36.95
C MET A 1 -26.13 -12.63 36.81
N ASP A 2 -27.24 -12.28 37.44
CA ASP A 2 -27.78 -10.93 37.34
C ASP A 2 -26.83 -9.98 38.08
N ALA A 3 -26.26 -9.00 37.35
CA ALA A 3 -25.40 -7.99 37.94
C ALA A 3 -26.19 -7.20 39.00
N ALA A 4 -25.52 -6.85 40.11
CA ALA A 4 -26.13 -6.02 41.14
C ALA A 4 -26.52 -4.66 40.53
N PRO A 5 -27.68 -4.07 40.90
CA PRO A 5 -28.11 -2.79 40.35
C PRO A 5 -27.05 -1.71 40.60
N GLU A 6 -26.60 -1.05 39.54
CA GLU A 6 -25.61 0.02 39.63
C GLU A 6 -26.11 1.17 40.53
N GLN A 7 -25.19 1.75 41.29
CA GLN A 7 -25.49 2.91 42.12
C GLN A 7 -25.73 4.15 41.26
N PRO A 8 -26.76 4.96 41.53
CA PRO A 8 -26.98 6.21 40.81
C PRO A 8 -25.79 7.15 40.97
N LEU A 9 -25.39 7.83 39.88
CA LEU A 9 -24.17 8.66 39.77
C LEU A 9 -24.05 9.84 40.77
N GLY A 10 -25.05 10.09 41.61
CA GLY A 10 -25.08 11.23 42.53
C GLY A 10 -25.08 12.60 41.85
N ILE A 11 -25.27 12.64 40.52
CA ILE A 11 -25.35 13.86 39.72
C ILE A 11 -26.80 14.36 39.75
N ASP A 12 -26.99 15.60 40.21
CA ASP A 12 -28.27 16.31 40.11
C ASP A 12 -28.41 16.89 38.70
N TRP A 13 -28.85 16.06 37.76
CA TRP A 13 -28.99 16.43 36.35
C TRP A 13 -29.91 17.64 36.13
N ALA A 14 -30.90 17.86 37.00
CA ALA A 14 -31.82 19.00 36.88
C ALA A 14 -31.14 20.35 37.13
N HIS A 15 -30.02 20.35 37.85
CA HIS A 15 -29.24 21.56 38.18
C HIS A 15 -27.79 21.46 37.70
N ALA A 16 -27.47 20.49 36.86
CA ALA A 16 -26.16 20.33 36.26
C ALA A 16 -25.82 21.57 35.40
N LYS A 17 -24.58 22.04 35.52
CA LYS A 17 -24.07 23.12 34.67
C LYS A 17 -23.45 22.50 33.42
N TYR A 18 -23.78 23.04 32.25
CA TYR A 18 -23.27 22.60 30.95
C TYR A 18 -23.22 23.76 29.95
N ALA A 19 -23.15 25.01 30.43
CA ALA A 19 -23.18 26.20 29.57
C ALA A 19 -21.85 26.48 28.86
N THR A 20 -20.77 25.83 29.32
CA THR A 20 -19.41 25.95 28.77
C THR A 20 -18.81 24.56 28.58
N ASP A 21 -17.81 24.44 27.71
CA ASP A 21 -17.09 23.19 27.51
C ASP A 21 -16.44 22.70 28.82
N GLU A 22 -15.93 23.61 29.65
CA GLU A 22 -15.37 23.27 30.97
C GLU A 22 -16.43 22.66 31.92
N ASP A 23 -17.62 23.24 31.97
CA ASP A 23 -18.73 22.72 32.77
C ASP A 23 -19.14 21.31 32.29
N ALA A 24 -19.25 21.13 30.97
CA ALA A 24 -19.63 19.86 30.36
C ALA A 24 -18.56 18.77 30.57
N LEU A 25 -17.27 19.09 30.43
CA LEU A 25 -16.16 18.19 30.75
C LEU A 25 -16.12 17.83 32.24
N ALA A 26 -16.48 18.76 33.13
CA ALA A 26 -16.60 18.48 34.55
C ALA A 26 -17.75 17.49 34.87
N LEU A 27 -18.82 17.45 34.06
CA LEU A 27 -19.86 16.42 34.18
C LEU A 27 -19.32 15.05 33.78
N TRP A 28 -18.61 14.95 32.65
CA TRP A 28 -17.96 13.71 32.24
C TRP A 28 -17.02 13.16 33.31
N ALA A 29 -16.20 14.02 33.93
CA ALA A 29 -15.32 13.62 35.04
C ALA A 29 -16.10 13.09 36.26
N LYS A 30 -17.25 13.69 36.59
CA LYS A 30 -18.11 13.23 37.70
C LYS A 30 -18.79 11.91 37.41
N MET A 31 -19.07 11.62 36.15
CA MET A 31 -19.63 10.33 35.75
C MET A 31 -18.68 9.19 36.01
N GLY A 32 -17.36 9.42 36.20
CA GLY A 32 -16.41 8.38 36.58
C GLY A 32 -16.43 7.18 35.64
N LEU A 33 -16.48 7.45 34.34
CA LEU A 33 -16.56 6.44 33.29
C LEU A 33 -15.35 5.50 33.33
N ARG A 34 -15.62 4.21 33.13
CA ARG A 34 -14.61 3.17 32.96
C ARG A 34 -14.96 2.28 31.77
N GLY A 35 -13.97 1.63 31.17
CA GLY A 35 -14.20 0.72 30.04
C GLY A 35 -15.23 -0.38 30.34
N ASP A 36 -15.33 -0.84 31.59
CA ASP A 36 -16.30 -1.86 32.00
C ASP A 36 -17.72 -1.35 32.31
N ASN A 37 -17.96 -0.04 32.35
CA ASN A 37 -19.26 0.54 32.74
C ASN A 37 -19.71 1.74 31.90
N PHE A 38 -18.98 2.08 30.84
CA PHE A 38 -19.24 3.33 30.12
C PHE A 38 -20.62 3.36 29.46
N GLU A 39 -21.06 2.26 28.85
CA GLU A 39 -22.35 2.16 28.18
C GLU A 39 -23.50 2.44 29.14
N ASP A 40 -23.49 1.76 30.30
CA ASP A 40 -24.49 1.94 31.35
C ASP A 40 -24.52 3.39 31.83
N ARG A 41 -23.34 3.99 32.06
CA ARG A 41 -23.23 5.36 32.58
C ARG A 41 -23.61 6.42 31.56
N VAL A 42 -23.21 6.28 30.30
CA VAL A 42 -23.65 7.14 29.20
C VAL A 42 -25.18 7.06 29.06
N GLY A 43 -25.75 5.87 29.19
CA GLY A 43 -27.21 5.65 29.22
C GLY A 43 -27.94 6.36 30.38
N MET A 44 -27.25 6.73 31.46
CA MET A 44 -27.84 7.51 32.57
C MET A 44 -27.96 9.01 32.28
N ILE A 45 -27.35 9.53 31.20
CA ILE A 45 -27.50 10.94 30.83
C ILE A 45 -28.94 11.16 30.35
N PRO A 46 -29.72 12.06 30.98
CA PRO A 46 -31.12 12.27 30.59
C PRO A 46 -31.23 12.76 29.14
N GLU A 47 -32.23 12.26 28.41
CA GLU A 47 -32.58 12.76 27.07
C GLU A 47 -33.14 14.19 27.11
N SER A 48 -33.67 14.62 28.27
CA SER A 48 -34.26 15.94 28.46
C SER A 48 -33.58 16.69 29.61
N PRO A 49 -33.11 17.94 29.37
CA PRO A 49 -33.18 18.67 28.10
C PRO A 49 -32.14 18.17 27.07
N PRO A 50 -32.44 18.15 25.76
CA PRO A 50 -31.51 17.66 24.73
C PRO A 50 -30.19 18.47 24.68
N ALA A 51 -30.27 19.76 25.01
CA ALA A 51 -29.10 20.64 25.09
C ALA A 51 -28.02 20.17 26.08
N LEU A 52 -28.36 19.33 27.06
CA LEU A 52 -27.37 18.75 27.98
C LEU A 52 -26.46 17.75 27.23
N ARG A 53 -27.04 16.79 26.50
CA ARG A 53 -26.29 15.78 25.74
C ARG A 53 -25.48 16.44 24.64
N GLU A 54 -26.09 17.37 23.91
CA GLU A 54 -25.42 18.14 22.87
C GLU A 54 -24.18 18.88 23.42
N ALA A 55 -24.31 19.57 24.56
CA ALA A 55 -23.18 20.27 25.18
C ALA A 55 -22.06 19.31 25.62
N MET A 56 -22.42 18.15 26.19
CA MET A 56 -21.46 17.13 26.60
C MET A 56 -20.74 16.50 25.40
N ALA A 57 -21.46 16.21 24.32
CA ALA A 57 -20.90 15.68 23.07
C ALA A 57 -19.95 16.70 22.41
N LYS A 58 -20.39 17.97 22.24
CA LYS A 58 -19.56 19.06 21.71
C LYS A 58 -18.25 19.22 22.47
N ALA A 59 -18.32 19.28 23.80
CA ALA A 59 -17.16 19.49 24.64
C ALA A 59 -16.16 18.33 24.55
N LEU A 60 -16.64 17.08 24.42
CA LEU A 60 -15.79 15.92 24.23
C LEU A 60 -15.05 15.99 22.88
N LEU A 61 -15.77 16.21 21.78
CA LEU A 61 -15.19 16.26 20.42
C LEU A 61 -14.12 17.35 20.31
N ARG A 62 -14.38 18.54 20.85
CA ARG A 62 -13.41 19.66 20.88
C ARG A 62 -12.18 19.38 21.72
N GLN A 63 -12.30 18.57 22.77
CA GLN A 63 -11.16 18.28 23.65
C GLN A 63 -10.11 17.40 22.96
N GLY A 64 -10.52 16.57 22.00
CA GLY A 64 -9.59 15.70 21.29
C GLY A 64 -9.05 14.53 22.13
N ASN A 65 -7.83 14.11 21.77
CA ASN A 65 -7.10 12.98 22.37
C ASN A 65 -7.77 11.62 22.11
N PHE A 66 -7.99 11.28 20.83
CA PHE A 66 -8.66 10.04 20.41
C PHE A 66 -7.72 8.97 19.85
N ALA A 67 -6.43 9.29 19.64
CA ALA A 67 -5.47 8.36 19.06
C ALA A 67 -5.00 7.34 20.11
N CYS A 68 -5.48 6.11 19.99
CA CYS A 68 -5.02 4.95 20.72
C CYS A 68 -3.52 4.72 20.51
N PRO A 69 -2.80 4.24 21.54
CA PRO A 69 -1.46 3.73 21.32
C PRO A 69 -1.53 2.50 20.39
N THR A 70 -0.86 2.57 19.25
CA THR A 70 -0.64 1.41 18.38
C THR A 70 0.23 0.39 19.12
N SER A 71 -0.25 -0.85 19.26
CA SER A 71 0.63 -1.93 19.70
C SER A 71 1.77 -2.07 18.67
N PRO A 72 3.04 -2.17 19.10
CA PRO A 72 4.11 -2.43 18.15
C PRO A 72 3.81 -3.75 17.42
N PRO A 73 3.97 -3.80 16.09
CA PRO A 73 3.75 -5.04 15.36
C PRO A 73 4.63 -6.14 15.97
N PRO A 74 4.10 -7.36 16.14
CA PRO A 74 4.89 -8.47 16.65
C PRO A 74 6.10 -8.67 15.73
N ALA A 75 7.29 -8.82 16.33
CA ALA A 75 8.56 -8.79 15.60
C ALA A 75 8.75 -9.92 14.55
N CYS A 76 7.85 -10.92 14.52
CA CYS A 76 8.10 -12.22 13.89
C CYS A 76 6.93 -12.72 13.01
N VAL A 77 6.03 -11.85 12.55
CA VAL A 77 4.85 -12.28 11.79
C VAL A 77 4.93 -11.72 10.38
N ASP A 78 4.60 -12.53 9.37
CA ASP A 78 4.53 -12.16 7.95
C ASP A 78 3.85 -10.79 7.83
N ALA A 79 4.68 -9.78 7.54
CA ALA A 79 4.35 -8.36 7.73
C ALA A 79 3.18 -7.86 6.88
N ASP A 80 2.68 -8.65 5.93
CA ASP A 80 1.62 -8.24 5.01
C ASP A 80 0.22 -8.72 5.43
N LEU A 81 0.06 -9.89 6.07
CA LEU A 81 -1.28 -10.46 6.28
C LEU A 81 -1.80 -10.21 7.70
N ASP A 82 -0.99 -10.44 8.73
CA ASP A 82 -1.43 -10.25 10.12
C ASP A 82 -1.24 -8.80 10.58
N ALA A 83 -0.36 -8.01 9.95
CA ALA A 83 -0.29 -6.57 10.21
C ALA A 83 -1.55 -5.85 9.71
N GLN A 84 -2.07 -6.23 8.53
CA GLN A 84 -3.37 -5.75 8.05
C GLN A 84 -4.51 -6.15 9.00
N LEU A 85 -4.52 -7.40 9.47
CA LEU A 85 -5.54 -7.86 10.42
C LEU A 85 -5.42 -7.18 11.81
N ALA A 86 -4.20 -6.84 12.24
CA ALA A 86 -3.97 -6.16 13.52
C ALA A 86 -4.28 -4.65 13.47
N GLU A 87 -4.21 -4.02 12.29
CA GLU A 87 -4.62 -2.62 12.08
C GLU A 87 -6.15 -2.45 12.09
N ASP A 88 -6.89 -3.50 11.68
CA ASP A 88 -8.36 -3.48 11.59
C ASP A 88 -9.08 -3.79 12.91
N GLU A 89 -8.42 -4.42 13.89
CA GLU A 89 -9.05 -4.72 15.17
C GLU A 89 -9.08 -3.48 16.07
N MET A 90 -10.27 -2.89 16.21
CA MET A 90 -10.53 -1.87 17.23
C MET A 90 -10.08 -2.40 18.60
N HIS A 91 -8.96 -1.86 19.11
CA HIS A 91 -8.46 -2.26 20.42
C HIS A 91 -9.57 -2.17 21.47
N GLU A 92 -9.84 -3.31 22.12
CA GLU A 92 -10.80 -3.36 23.23
C GLU A 92 -10.38 -2.34 24.29
N VAL A 93 -11.33 -1.51 24.71
CA VAL A 93 -11.09 -0.56 25.79
C VAL A 93 -10.84 -1.35 27.06
N ALA A 94 -9.68 -1.14 27.70
CA ALA A 94 -9.37 -1.83 28.94
C ALA A 94 -10.45 -1.56 30.00
N ALA A 95 -10.82 -2.58 30.76
CA ALA A 95 -11.91 -2.50 31.74
C ALA A 95 -11.77 -1.32 32.73
N ASP A 96 -10.54 -0.95 33.11
CA ASP A 96 -10.24 0.15 34.00
C ASP A 96 -9.83 1.46 33.30
N ALA A 97 -9.83 1.50 31.96
CA ALA A 97 -9.57 2.70 31.17
C ALA A 97 -10.55 3.80 31.56
N THR A 98 -10.05 5.02 31.73
CA THR A 98 -10.86 6.18 32.14
C THR A 98 -10.98 7.18 30.99
N LEU A 99 -11.70 8.29 31.17
CA LEU A 99 -11.77 9.34 30.16
C LEU A 99 -10.41 10.00 29.85
N ASP A 100 -9.35 9.75 30.62
CA ASP A 100 -7.99 10.21 30.25
C ASP A 100 -7.32 9.27 29.23
N ASP A 101 -7.85 8.07 29.04
CA ASP A 101 -7.39 7.11 28.05
C ASP A 101 -7.95 7.46 26.65
N PRO A 102 -7.09 7.56 25.62
CA PRO A 102 -7.53 7.93 24.28
C PRO A 102 -8.46 6.89 23.63
N CYS A 103 -8.30 5.60 23.91
CA CYS A 103 -9.17 4.56 23.38
C CYS A 103 -10.56 4.63 23.99
N MET A 104 -10.63 4.93 25.27
CA MET A 104 -11.90 5.20 25.94
C MET A 104 -12.58 6.45 25.34
N ARG A 105 -11.82 7.53 25.12
CA ARG A 105 -12.34 8.77 24.50
C ARG A 105 -12.88 8.52 23.09
N ARG A 106 -12.19 7.70 22.30
CA ARG A 106 -12.61 7.32 20.94
C ARG A 106 -13.99 6.70 20.93
N VAL A 107 -14.24 5.71 21.78
CA VAL A 107 -15.54 5.02 21.83
C VAL A 107 -16.65 5.99 22.23
N ILE A 108 -16.38 6.88 23.19
CA ILE A 108 -17.36 7.91 23.58
C ILE A 108 -17.51 8.98 22.46
N ALA A 109 -16.48 9.24 21.66
CA ALA A 109 -16.57 10.14 20.52
C ALA A 109 -17.52 9.61 19.43
N LEU A 110 -17.56 8.29 19.20
CA LEU A 110 -18.56 7.68 18.31
C LEU A 110 -19.99 7.94 18.83
N TRP A 111 -20.23 7.73 20.13
CA TRP A 111 -21.50 8.11 20.75
C TRP A 111 -21.79 9.61 20.59
N ALA A 112 -20.79 10.46 20.79
CA ALA A 112 -20.96 11.91 20.68
C ALA A 112 -21.33 12.36 19.26
N LEU A 113 -20.80 11.70 18.22
CA LEU A 113 -21.21 11.95 16.84
C LEU A 113 -22.68 11.56 16.60
N ASP A 114 -23.17 10.51 17.28
CA ASP A 114 -24.56 10.06 17.17
C ASP A 114 -25.58 10.95 17.87
N GLU A 115 -25.18 11.67 18.92
CA GLU A 115 -26.05 12.58 19.66
C GLU A 115 -26.15 13.98 19.04
N LEU A 116 -25.37 14.27 18.00
CA LEU A 116 -25.32 15.58 17.37
C LEU A 116 -25.99 15.57 16.00
N ASP A 117 -26.82 16.60 15.76
CA ASP A 117 -27.41 16.85 14.45
C ASP A 117 -26.35 17.30 13.43
N ASP A 118 -26.52 16.92 12.17
CA ASP A 118 -25.58 17.22 11.09
C ASP A 118 -25.37 18.73 10.89
N ASP A 119 -26.37 19.57 11.15
CA ASP A 119 -26.25 21.04 11.11
C ASP A 119 -25.25 21.56 12.16
N VAL A 120 -25.28 21.00 13.37
CA VAL A 120 -24.36 21.35 14.46
C VAL A 120 -22.95 20.91 14.11
N LEU A 121 -22.82 19.68 13.63
CA LEU A 121 -21.56 19.08 13.19
C LEU A 121 -20.90 19.91 12.09
N GLY A 122 -21.64 20.25 11.03
CA GLY A 122 -21.13 21.00 9.89
C GLY A 122 -20.88 22.50 10.14
N THR A 123 -21.52 23.12 11.15
CA THR A 123 -21.39 24.57 11.38
C THR A 123 -20.56 24.93 12.60
N GLU A 124 -20.70 24.21 13.72
CA GLU A 124 -20.02 24.53 14.98
C GLU A 124 -18.79 23.67 15.24
N LEU A 125 -18.71 22.49 14.63
CA LEU A 125 -17.64 21.50 14.86
C LEU A 125 -16.87 21.13 13.60
N ALA A 126 -16.98 21.94 12.54
CA ALA A 126 -16.30 21.64 11.28
C ALA A 126 -14.77 21.44 11.43
N PRO A 127 -14.03 22.30 12.16
CA PRO A 127 -12.61 22.08 12.39
C PRO A 127 -12.32 20.80 13.17
N ASP A 128 -13.20 20.44 14.11
CA ASP A 128 -13.05 19.25 14.96
C ASP A 128 -13.26 17.97 14.14
N LEU A 129 -14.25 17.95 13.23
CA LEU A 129 -14.48 16.84 12.30
C LEU A 129 -13.32 16.64 11.32
N ILE A 130 -12.71 17.72 10.82
CA ILE A 130 -11.51 17.62 9.98
C ILE A 130 -10.34 17.07 10.80
N ALA A 131 -10.19 17.48 12.07
CA ALA A 131 -9.17 16.94 12.96
C ALA A 131 -9.39 15.45 13.27
N LEU A 132 -10.64 15.00 13.41
CA LEU A 132 -10.99 13.58 13.53
C LEU A 132 -10.61 12.79 12.29
N ALA A 133 -10.91 13.31 11.09
CA ALA A 133 -10.50 12.69 9.84
C ALA A 133 -8.97 12.59 9.68
N ALA A 134 -8.20 13.44 10.37
CA ALA A 134 -6.74 13.46 10.37
C ALA A 134 -6.09 12.51 11.40
N LEU A 135 -6.86 11.74 12.17
CA LEU A 135 -6.27 10.79 13.11
C LEU A 135 -5.55 9.67 12.34
N PRO A 136 -4.33 9.28 12.76
CA PRO A 136 -3.60 8.19 12.13
C PRO A 136 -4.28 6.84 12.42
N PRO A 137 -3.90 5.76 11.71
CA PRO A 137 -4.25 4.39 12.10
C PRO A 137 -3.94 4.13 13.60
N PRO A 138 -4.78 3.36 14.31
CA PRO A 138 -5.87 2.50 13.80
C PRO A 138 -7.26 3.17 13.83
N GLU A 139 -7.36 4.51 13.81
CA GLU A 139 -8.65 5.21 14.07
C GLU A 139 -9.67 5.20 12.93
N HIS A 140 -9.56 4.26 11.99
CA HIS A 140 -10.36 4.19 10.77
C HIS A 140 -11.87 4.32 11.02
N GLU A 141 -12.42 3.66 12.05
CA GLU A 141 -13.85 3.74 12.38
C GLU A 141 -14.28 5.15 12.79
N LEU A 142 -13.54 5.82 13.68
CA LEU A 142 -13.87 7.18 14.12
C LEU A 142 -13.68 8.18 12.97
N ASN A 143 -12.64 8.03 12.16
CA ASN A 143 -12.43 8.88 11.00
C ASN A 143 -13.59 8.74 9.98
N ARG A 144 -14.01 7.49 9.67
CA ARG A 144 -15.16 7.20 8.79
C ARG A 144 -16.45 7.80 9.35
N ALA A 145 -16.71 7.58 10.63
CA ALA A 145 -17.89 8.12 11.29
C ALA A 145 -17.93 9.65 11.20
N ALA A 146 -16.79 10.33 11.43
CA ALA A 146 -16.69 11.78 11.30
C ALA A 146 -16.92 12.25 9.85
N LEU A 147 -16.26 11.63 8.88
CA LEU A 147 -16.39 11.97 7.45
C LEU A 147 -17.81 11.75 6.92
N TYR A 148 -18.49 10.68 7.34
CA TYR A 148 -19.86 10.38 6.92
C TYR A 148 -20.88 11.46 7.33
N ARG A 149 -20.56 12.25 8.37
CA ARG A 149 -21.40 13.38 8.81
C ARG A 149 -21.15 14.68 8.04
N ILE A 150 -20.16 14.71 7.14
CA ILE A 150 -19.81 15.91 6.37
C ILE A 150 -20.53 15.92 5.03
N HIS A 151 -21.59 16.73 4.93
CA HIS A 151 -22.37 16.87 3.69
C HIS A 151 -21.93 18.06 2.82
N ASP A 152 -21.15 19.00 3.37
CA ASP A 152 -20.61 20.12 2.58
C ASP A 152 -19.42 19.63 1.73
N PRO A 153 -19.46 19.75 0.38
CA PRO A 153 -18.40 19.21 -0.47
C PRO A 153 -17.02 19.85 -0.23
N THR A 154 -16.99 21.13 0.15
CA THR A 154 -15.71 21.83 0.39
C THR A 154 -15.07 21.29 1.66
N MET A 155 -15.86 21.13 2.71
CA MET A 155 -15.42 20.54 3.97
C MET A 155 -15.04 19.06 3.81
N ALA A 156 -15.81 18.29 3.04
CA ALA A 156 -15.50 16.88 2.78
C ALA A 156 -14.14 16.72 2.10
N LEU A 157 -13.84 17.56 1.10
CA LEU A 157 -12.54 17.57 0.43
C LEU A 157 -11.39 17.95 1.40
N GLN A 158 -11.63 18.88 2.33
CA GLN A 158 -10.65 19.21 3.38
C GLN A 158 -10.40 18.05 4.34
N ALA A 159 -11.45 17.34 4.73
CA ALA A 159 -11.36 16.16 5.60
C ALA A 159 -10.63 15.00 4.90
N ILE A 160 -10.90 14.76 3.61
CA ILE A 160 -10.17 13.78 2.79
C ILE A 160 -8.70 14.16 2.67
N ALA A 161 -8.38 15.44 2.43
CA ALA A 161 -7.00 15.91 2.38
C ALA A 161 -6.28 15.68 3.72
N ALA A 162 -6.98 15.91 4.84
CA ALA A 162 -6.48 15.63 6.18
C ALA A 162 -6.22 14.13 6.41
N ALA A 163 -7.16 13.26 6.03
CA ALA A 163 -6.99 11.81 6.11
C ALA A 163 -5.79 11.33 5.28
N LYS A 164 -5.66 11.82 4.03
CA LYS A 164 -4.52 11.52 3.16
C LYS A 164 -3.20 11.97 3.75
N ALA A 165 -3.15 13.17 4.33
CA ALA A 165 -1.96 13.70 4.99
C ALA A 165 -1.56 12.90 6.25
N ALA A 166 -2.54 12.24 6.89
CA ALA A 166 -2.34 11.32 8.01
C ALA A 166 -2.01 9.88 7.57
N HIS A 167 -1.78 9.65 6.28
CA HIS A 167 -1.57 8.32 5.67
C HIS A 167 -2.75 7.36 5.85
N ASN A 168 -3.97 7.89 5.97
CA ASN A 168 -5.19 7.12 6.08
C ASN A 168 -5.90 7.02 4.71
N ASP A 169 -5.23 6.33 3.78
CA ASP A 169 -5.64 6.22 2.37
C ASP A 169 -7.01 5.55 2.21
N GLU A 170 -7.28 4.52 3.01
CA GLU A 170 -8.53 3.77 2.94
C GLU A 170 -9.74 4.64 3.35
N VAL A 171 -9.59 5.44 4.42
CA VAL A 171 -10.62 6.40 4.84
C VAL A 171 -10.84 7.47 3.78
N ALA A 172 -9.78 7.97 3.15
CA ALA A 172 -9.88 8.94 2.06
C ALA A 172 -10.64 8.36 0.85
N ASP A 173 -10.42 7.08 0.52
CA ASP A 173 -11.08 6.39 -0.59
C ASP A 173 -12.57 6.08 -0.31
N ASP A 174 -12.89 5.61 0.89
CA ASP A 174 -14.24 5.11 1.20
C ASP A 174 -15.28 6.21 1.40
N ASN A 175 -14.86 7.46 1.63
CA ASN A 175 -15.74 8.60 1.90
C ASN A 175 -16.00 9.50 0.68
N LEU A 176 -15.75 8.99 -0.52
CA LEU A 176 -15.98 9.73 -1.78
C LEU A 176 -17.44 9.64 -2.30
N GLY A 177 -18.26 8.77 -1.69
CA GLY A 177 -19.63 8.53 -2.13
C GLY A 177 -20.50 9.78 -2.12
N GLY A 178 -21.24 10.00 -3.21
CA GLY A 178 -22.16 11.15 -3.34
C GLY A 178 -21.50 12.47 -3.75
N MET A 179 -20.17 12.50 -3.92
CA MET A 179 -19.48 13.65 -4.48
C MET A 179 -19.77 13.84 -5.97
N ASP A 180 -19.84 15.10 -6.40
CA ASP A 180 -19.96 15.40 -7.82
C ASP A 180 -18.60 15.19 -8.54
N VAL A 181 -18.67 15.04 -9.86
CA VAL A 181 -17.50 14.78 -10.73
C VAL A 181 -16.40 15.84 -10.59
N THR A 182 -16.75 17.10 -10.35
CA THR A 182 -15.76 18.18 -10.16
C THR A 182 -14.99 17.97 -8.86
N THR A 183 -15.69 17.65 -7.78
CA THR A 183 -15.09 17.36 -6.48
C THR A 183 -14.21 16.11 -6.53
N LEU A 184 -14.68 15.04 -7.18
CA LEU A 184 -13.86 13.83 -7.40
C LEU A 184 -12.62 14.12 -8.26
N ALA A 185 -12.73 14.97 -9.28
CA ALA A 185 -11.58 15.35 -10.11
C ALA A 185 -10.51 16.10 -9.30
N HIS A 186 -10.92 16.98 -8.38
CA HIS A 186 -10.01 17.64 -7.45
C HIS A 186 -9.34 16.65 -6.49
N ALA A 187 -10.09 15.72 -5.90
CA ALA A 187 -9.52 14.68 -5.04
C ALA A 187 -8.52 13.80 -5.79
N ALA A 188 -8.81 13.42 -7.04
CA ALA A 188 -7.93 12.61 -7.87
C ALA A 188 -6.63 13.35 -8.24
N ILE A 189 -6.73 14.58 -8.76
CA ILE A 189 -5.58 15.29 -9.33
C ILE A 189 -4.76 16.04 -8.27
N ASP A 190 -5.42 16.74 -7.35
CA ASP A 190 -4.75 17.64 -6.41
C ASP A 190 -4.36 16.92 -5.11
N LEU A 191 -5.11 15.88 -4.72
CA LEU A 191 -4.87 15.12 -3.49
C LEU A 191 -4.36 13.70 -3.73
N HIS A 192 -4.28 13.25 -4.99
CA HIS A 192 -3.83 11.90 -5.36
C HIS A 192 -4.61 10.80 -4.63
N VAL A 193 -5.93 10.96 -4.54
CA VAL A 193 -6.83 9.98 -3.92
C VAL A 193 -7.21 8.94 -4.97
N ASP A 194 -6.83 7.70 -4.75
CA ASP A 194 -7.00 6.61 -5.70
C ASP A 194 -8.46 6.27 -5.98
N GLY A 195 -9.27 6.17 -4.91
CA GLY A 195 -10.70 5.91 -5.00
C GLY A 195 -11.43 6.93 -5.88
N ALA A 196 -10.93 8.17 -5.95
CA ALA A 196 -11.56 9.22 -6.74
C ALA A 196 -11.42 8.97 -8.25
N VAL A 197 -10.25 8.46 -8.68
CA VAL A 197 -10.06 8.01 -10.06
C VAL A 197 -10.95 6.82 -10.38
N LEU A 198 -11.12 5.90 -9.43
CA LEU A 198 -11.91 4.67 -9.61
C LEU A 198 -13.43 4.92 -9.62
N GLN A 199 -13.92 5.98 -8.98
CA GLN A 199 -15.34 6.34 -8.98
C GLN A 199 -15.76 7.18 -10.20
N ILE A 200 -14.82 7.87 -10.84
CA ILE A 200 -15.09 8.64 -12.06
C ILE A 200 -15.04 7.70 -13.26
N GLY A 201 -16.07 7.72 -14.12
CA GLY A 201 -16.00 7.07 -15.44
C GLY A 201 -15.28 7.95 -16.46
N ALA A 202 -14.59 7.37 -17.44
CA ALA A 202 -14.00 8.16 -18.52
C ALA A 202 -15.08 8.72 -19.46
N ASP A 203 -15.13 10.05 -19.54
CA ASP A 203 -15.94 10.80 -20.49
C ASP A 203 -15.17 12.02 -21.01
N GLU A 204 -15.81 12.85 -21.84
CA GLU A 204 -15.15 14.03 -22.43
C GLU A 204 -14.76 15.09 -21.37
N ALA A 205 -15.55 15.22 -20.30
CA ALA A 205 -15.30 16.16 -19.22
C ALA A 205 -14.21 15.66 -18.24
N THR A 206 -14.12 14.35 -18.04
CA THR A 206 -13.19 13.71 -17.09
C THR A 206 -11.89 13.23 -17.75
N LEU A 207 -11.80 13.29 -19.08
CA LEU A 207 -10.58 12.93 -19.82
C LEU A 207 -9.28 13.54 -19.23
N PRO A 208 -9.23 14.83 -18.81
CA PRO A 208 -8.02 15.39 -18.20
C PRO A 208 -7.59 14.68 -16.91
N VAL A 209 -8.54 14.12 -16.14
CA VAL A 209 -8.26 13.34 -14.91
C VAL A 209 -7.50 12.07 -15.29
N PHE A 210 -8.00 11.32 -16.27
CA PHE A 210 -7.34 10.10 -16.73
C PHE A 210 -5.99 10.38 -17.40
N GLU A 211 -5.88 11.43 -18.21
CA GLU A 211 -4.61 11.84 -18.83
C GLU A 211 -3.52 12.18 -17.79
N ALA A 212 -3.93 12.67 -16.60
CA ALA A 212 -3.04 12.93 -15.47
C ALA A 212 -2.76 11.65 -14.66
N ALA A 213 -3.81 10.90 -14.30
CA ALA A 213 -3.72 9.73 -13.44
C ALA A 213 -2.79 8.64 -13.99
N VAL A 214 -2.80 8.38 -15.30
CA VAL A 214 -1.96 7.34 -15.92
C VAL A 214 -0.45 7.55 -15.76
N VAL A 215 -0.02 8.77 -15.45
CA VAL A 215 1.40 9.12 -15.24
C VAL A 215 1.70 9.62 -13.84
N ASP A 216 0.72 9.59 -12.93
CA ASP A 216 0.86 10.17 -11.60
C ASP A 216 1.59 9.20 -10.64
N PRO A 217 2.85 9.49 -10.24
CA PRO A 217 3.61 8.60 -9.38
C PRO A 217 3.04 8.49 -7.96
N LEU A 218 2.18 9.44 -7.54
CA LEU A 218 1.61 9.48 -6.19
C LEU A 218 0.34 8.64 -6.04
N LEU A 219 -0.29 8.25 -7.15
CA LEU A 219 -1.35 7.24 -7.15
C LEU A 219 -0.77 5.84 -6.98
N ARG A 220 -1.58 4.91 -6.45
CA ARG A 220 -1.26 3.49 -6.44
C ARG A 220 -1.12 2.97 -7.87
N ARG A 221 -0.20 2.01 -8.03
CA ARG A 221 0.06 1.34 -9.30
C ARG A 221 -1.21 0.78 -9.95
N ASP A 222 -2.05 0.13 -9.16
CA ASP A 222 -3.25 -0.53 -9.66
C ASP A 222 -4.29 0.50 -10.16
N THR A 223 -4.38 1.65 -9.51
CA THR A 223 -5.18 2.80 -9.98
C THR A 223 -4.68 3.33 -11.31
N ARG A 224 -3.36 3.50 -11.47
CA ARG A 224 -2.77 3.92 -12.76
C ARG A 224 -3.08 2.91 -13.87
N VAL A 225 -2.96 1.62 -13.57
CA VAL A 225 -3.29 0.53 -14.50
C VAL A 225 -4.77 0.57 -14.91
N ALA A 226 -5.68 0.76 -13.95
CA ALA A 226 -7.11 0.93 -14.21
C ALA A 226 -7.36 2.16 -15.10
N ALA A 227 -6.73 3.30 -14.77
CA ALA A 227 -6.84 4.53 -15.55
C ALA A 227 -6.35 4.36 -16.99
N VAL A 228 -5.27 3.60 -17.22
CA VAL A 228 -4.75 3.32 -18.57
C VAL A 228 -5.79 2.55 -19.40
N ARG A 229 -6.39 1.51 -18.82
CA ARG A 229 -7.40 0.68 -19.49
C ARG A 229 -8.67 1.47 -19.78
N GLU A 230 -9.16 2.21 -18.80
CA GLU A 230 -10.38 3.01 -18.92
C GLU A 230 -10.20 4.11 -19.99
N LEU A 231 -9.05 4.80 -19.98
CA LEU A 231 -8.70 5.78 -21.00
C LEU A 231 -8.65 5.15 -22.39
N SER A 232 -7.97 4.01 -22.55
CA SER A 232 -7.86 3.29 -23.83
C SER A 232 -9.23 2.91 -24.39
N MET A 233 -10.08 2.29 -23.58
CA MET A 233 -11.44 1.89 -23.95
C MET A 233 -12.28 3.09 -24.40
N PHE A 234 -12.27 4.17 -23.61
CA PHE A 234 -13.02 5.38 -23.94
C PHE A 234 -12.55 6.03 -25.26
N LEU A 235 -11.23 6.08 -25.49
CA LEU A 235 -10.67 6.60 -26.74
C LEU A 235 -11.11 5.78 -27.96
N GLN A 236 -11.14 4.45 -27.84
CA GLN A 236 -11.53 3.55 -28.91
C GLN A 236 -13.02 3.68 -29.26
N ASP A 237 -13.89 3.84 -28.26
CA ASP A 237 -15.33 3.82 -28.44
C ASP A 237 -15.89 5.17 -28.91
N VAL A 238 -15.28 6.29 -28.50
CA VAL A 238 -15.89 7.62 -28.66
C VAL A 238 -15.23 8.48 -29.73
N PHE A 239 -13.92 8.35 -29.96
CA PHE A 239 -13.17 9.29 -30.80
C PHE A 239 -12.59 8.66 -32.06
N ASP A 240 -12.70 9.41 -33.18
CA ASP A 240 -11.94 9.08 -34.39
C ASP A 240 -10.43 9.14 -34.11
N PRO A 241 -9.62 8.16 -34.59
CA PRO A 241 -8.16 8.16 -34.40
C PRO A 241 -7.43 9.41 -34.93
N GLY A 242 -8.07 10.15 -35.85
CA GLY A 242 -7.54 11.40 -36.38
C GLY A 242 -7.76 12.62 -35.47
N SER A 243 -8.68 12.54 -34.51
CA SER A 243 -9.12 13.66 -33.69
C SER A 243 -8.00 14.16 -32.76
N PRO A 244 -7.98 15.47 -32.41
CA PRO A 244 -7.02 16.00 -31.45
C PRO A 244 -7.13 15.35 -30.07
N VAL A 245 -8.36 15.02 -29.65
CA VAL A 245 -8.65 14.41 -28.35
C VAL A 245 -8.05 13.01 -28.26
N TYR A 246 -8.30 12.18 -29.27
CA TYR A 246 -7.69 10.85 -29.37
C TYR A 246 -6.16 10.88 -29.29
N LYS A 247 -5.54 11.82 -30.02
CA LYS A 247 -4.08 11.97 -30.02
C LYS A 247 -3.51 12.37 -28.66
N ARG A 248 -4.22 13.20 -27.89
CA ARG A 248 -3.78 13.57 -26.53
C ARG A 248 -3.87 12.40 -25.57
N GLY A 249 -4.98 11.67 -25.59
CA GLY A 249 -5.15 10.47 -24.77
C GLY A 249 -4.11 9.39 -25.11
N VAL A 250 -3.87 9.12 -26.40
CA VAL A 250 -2.78 8.22 -26.85
C VAL A 250 -1.43 8.71 -26.33
N ALA A 251 -1.14 10.01 -26.40
CA ALA A 251 0.12 10.56 -25.88
C ALA A 251 0.24 10.43 -24.35
N ALA A 252 -0.85 10.44 -23.60
CA ALA A 252 -0.83 10.15 -22.16
C ALA A 252 -0.46 8.68 -21.90
N ILE A 253 -1.06 7.73 -22.63
CA ILE A 253 -0.73 6.31 -22.53
C ILE A 253 0.72 6.06 -23.00
N GLU A 254 1.22 6.77 -24.02
CA GLU A 254 2.63 6.70 -24.42
C GLU A 254 3.58 7.16 -23.31
N ARG A 255 3.21 8.22 -22.56
CA ARG A 255 3.99 8.65 -21.39
C ARG A 255 3.96 7.60 -20.27
N ALA A 256 2.83 6.95 -20.03
CA ALA A 256 2.71 5.86 -19.06
C ALA A 256 3.58 4.66 -19.46
N ARG A 257 3.58 4.27 -20.74
CA ARG A 257 4.49 3.25 -21.32
C ARG A 257 5.96 3.59 -21.09
N ASP A 258 6.31 4.86 -21.21
CA ASP A 258 7.70 5.32 -21.07
C ASP A 258 8.08 5.61 -19.60
N GLY A 259 7.16 5.39 -18.66
CA GLY A 259 7.33 5.58 -17.22
C GLY A 259 8.32 4.61 -16.55
N ALA A 260 8.50 4.77 -15.24
CA ALA A 260 9.37 3.92 -14.42
C ALA A 260 8.65 2.67 -13.88
N ASP A 261 7.33 2.75 -13.66
CA ASP A 261 6.51 1.65 -13.15
C ASP A 261 6.28 0.58 -14.23
N CYS A 262 6.88 -0.60 -14.04
CA CYS A 262 6.93 -1.67 -15.04
C CYS A 262 5.55 -2.24 -15.39
N VAL A 263 4.66 -2.40 -14.40
CA VAL A 263 3.31 -2.94 -14.63
C VAL A 263 2.47 -1.93 -15.42
N THR A 264 2.46 -0.66 -15.00
CA THR A 264 1.75 0.42 -15.69
C THR A 264 2.27 0.56 -17.12
N ALA A 265 3.59 0.51 -17.30
CA ALA A 265 4.22 0.62 -18.62
C ALA A 265 3.83 -0.53 -19.56
N GLY A 266 3.81 -1.76 -19.06
CA GLY A 266 3.41 -2.93 -19.85
C GLY A 266 1.93 -2.92 -20.23
N VAL A 267 1.04 -2.57 -19.30
CA VAL A 267 -0.39 -2.38 -19.61
C VAL A 267 -0.57 -1.30 -20.66
N ALA A 268 0.09 -0.15 -20.51
CA ALA A 268 0.05 0.94 -21.48
C ALA A 268 0.54 0.52 -22.87
N ALA A 269 1.58 -0.31 -22.97
CA ALA A 269 2.05 -0.83 -24.24
C ALA A 269 1.03 -1.77 -24.92
N GLY A 270 0.36 -2.62 -24.12
CA GLY A 270 -0.73 -3.47 -24.59
C GLY A 270 -1.88 -2.65 -25.14
N GLU A 271 -2.35 -1.66 -24.38
CA GLU A 271 -3.43 -0.77 -24.78
C GLU A 271 -3.09 0.05 -26.04
N LEU A 272 -1.86 0.56 -26.15
CA LEU A 272 -1.39 1.23 -27.37
C LEU A 272 -1.48 0.32 -28.61
N THR A 273 -1.20 -0.97 -28.44
CA THR A 273 -1.32 -1.94 -29.54
C THR A 273 -2.78 -2.11 -29.96
N THR A 274 -3.71 -2.18 -29.00
CA THR A 274 -5.16 -2.22 -29.25
C THR A 274 -5.65 -0.97 -29.99
N LEU A 275 -5.11 0.20 -29.62
CA LEU A 275 -5.36 1.48 -30.28
C LEU A 275 -4.69 1.61 -31.66
N GLY A 276 -4.01 0.56 -32.15
CA GLY A 276 -3.32 0.55 -33.44
C GLY A 276 -2.06 1.42 -33.47
N ALA A 277 -1.59 1.89 -32.32
CA ALA A 277 -0.29 2.50 -32.21
C ALA A 277 0.78 1.44 -32.52
N LYS A 278 1.82 1.86 -33.24
CA LYS A 278 2.91 0.95 -33.56
C LYS A 278 3.64 0.63 -32.27
N PRO A 279 4.06 -0.62 -32.05
CA PRO A 279 4.94 -0.93 -30.94
C PRO A 279 6.16 0.01 -31.03
N PRO A 280 6.72 0.43 -29.88
CA PRO A 280 7.90 1.27 -29.89
C PRO A 280 8.93 0.62 -30.83
N LYS A 281 9.39 1.38 -31.83
CA LYS A 281 10.45 0.89 -32.72
C LYS A 281 11.61 0.55 -31.82
N SER A 282 11.87 -0.75 -31.61
CA SER A 282 12.86 -1.33 -30.69
C SER A 282 13.76 -0.21 -30.22
N ALA A 283 13.38 0.44 -29.11
CA ALA A 283 14.09 1.62 -28.64
C ALA A 283 15.54 1.20 -28.66
N LYS A 284 16.43 1.98 -29.31
CA LYS A 284 17.83 1.58 -29.34
C LYS A 284 18.18 1.37 -27.87
N LEU A 285 18.39 0.11 -27.48
CA LEU A 285 18.69 -0.27 -26.11
C LEU A 285 20.05 0.36 -25.86
N ARG A 286 20.04 1.57 -25.30
CA ARG A 286 21.20 2.46 -25.16
C ARG A 286 21.68 2.44 -23.72
N SER A 287 20.79 2.12 -22.79
CA SER A 287 21.05 1.99 -21.36
C SER A 287 20.50 0.68 -20.80
N GLU A 288 20.99 0.29 -19.64
CA GLU A 288 20.55 -0.89 -18.87
C GLU A 288 19.07 -0.74 -18.45
N ALA A 289 18.69 0.48 -18.04
CA ALA A 289 17.30 0.87 -17.77
C ALA A 289 16.37 0.68 -19.00
N ASP A 290 16.84 0.98 -20.22
CA ASP A 290 16.04 0.75 -21.43
C ASP A 290 15.79 -0.74 -21.68
N VAL A 291 16.74 -1.61 -21.32
CA VAL A 291 16.61 -3.06 -21.46
C VAL A 291 15.59 -3.59 -20.45
N LEU A 292 15.68 -3.21 -19.17
CA LEU A 292 14.71 -3.63 -18.15
C LEU A 292 13.31 -3.13 -18.46
N ARG A 293 13.14 -1.85 -18.81
CA ARG A 293 11.82 -1.32 -19.19
C ARG A 293 11.24 -2.07 -20.39
N TRP A 294 12.06 -2.38 -21.38
CA TRP A 294 11.64 -3.17 -22.53
C TRP A 294 11.20 -4.58 -22.12
N LEU A 295 11.95 -5.26 -21.24
CA LEU A 295 11.58 -6.56 -20.70
C LEU A 295 10.25 -6.49 -19.94
N CYS A 296 10.08 -5.49 -19.06
CA CYS A 296 8.84 -5.24 -18.35
C CYS A 296 7.63 -5.14 -19.29
N VAL A 297 7.78 -4.32 -20.34
CA VAL A 297 6.71 -4.10 -21.33
C VAL A 297 6.33 -5.36 -22.09
N GLU A 298 7.31 -6.16 -22.52
CA GLU A 298 7.05 -7.37 -23.30
C GLU A 298 6.51 -8.52 -22.42
N LEU A 299 6.91 -8.58 -21.15
CA LEU A 299 6.43 -9.60 -20.20
C LEU A 299 5.01 -9.30 -19.72
N ALA A 300 4.74 -8.08 -19.26
CA ALA A 300 3.41 -7.68 -18.79
C ALA A 300 2.38 -7.60 -19.93
N GLY A 301 2.83 -7.37 -21.17
CA GLY A 301 2.00 -7.40 -22.39
C GLY A 301 1.62 -8.81 -22.88
N ALA A 302 2.09 -9.88 -22.23
CA ALA A 302 1.77 -11.27 -22.56
C ALA A 302 0.82 -11.88 -21.50
N PRO A 303 -0.48 -11.51 -21.48
CA PRO A 303 -1.43 -12.09 -20.53
C PRO A 303 -1.66 -13.58 -20.82
N GLY A 304 -1.21 -14.43 -19.89
CA GLY A 304 -1.37 -15.89 -19.89
C GLY A 304 -0.18 -16.65 -20.50
N GLU A 305 -0.08 -17.96 -20.22
CA GLU A 305 0.86 -18.96 -20.78
C GLU A 305 0.90 -19.04 -22.34
N ARG A 306 0.35 -18.06 -23.05
CA ARG A 306 0.39 -18.01 -24.50
C ARG A 306 1.82 -17.81 -24.96
N ASP A 307 2.23 -18.72 -25.84
CA ASP A 307 3.41 -18.67 -26.69
C ASP A 307 3.91 -17.24 -26.87
N VAL A 308 4.94 -16.91 -26.07
CA VAL A 308 5.77 -15.72 -26.16
C VAL A 308 5.95 -15.43 -27.65
N ALA A 309 5.29 -14.37 -28.15
CA ALA A 309 5.11 -14.17 -29.59
C ALA A 309 6.47 -14.36 -30.31
N PRO A 310 6.55 -14.94 -31.51
CA PRO A 310 7.83 -15.36 -32.12
C PRO A 310 8.92 -14.26 -32.18
N GLY A 311 8.52 -12.99 -32.14
CA GLY A 311 9.44 -11.85 -32.06
C GLY A 311 9.98 -11.54 -30.66
N VAL A 312 9.28 -11.93 -29.59
CA VAL A 312 9.72 -11.76 -28.20
C VAL A 312 10.88 -12.69 -27.91
N ALA A 313 10.84 -13.97 -28.33
CA ALA A 313 11.96 -14.89 -28.13
C ALA A 313 13.26 -14.42 -28.83
N ASP A 314 13.16 -13.87 -30.05
CA ASP A 314 14.31 -13.30 -30.78
C ASP A 314 14.84 -12.01 -30.14
N ARG A 315 13.95 -11.16 -29.59
CA ARG A 315 14.37 -9.96 -28.87
C ARG A 315 14.92 -10.28 -27.48
N TRP A 316 14.34 -11.25 -26.79
CA TRP A 316 14.81 -11.81 -25.53
C TRP A 316 16.24 -12.30 -25.74
N GLN A 317 16.48 -13.15 -26.73
CA GLN A 317 17.83 -13.59 -27.11
C GLN A 317 18.80 -12.44 -27.42
N LYS A 318 18.34 -11.29 -27.92
CA LYS A 318 19.20 -10.11 -28.16
C LYS A 318 19.52 -9.31 -26.89
N ALA A 319 18.62 -9.30 -25.91
CA ALA A 319 18.85 -8.67 -24.62
C ALA A 319 19.85 -9.44 -23.76
N PHE A 320 19.98 -10.76 -23.98
CA PHE A 320 20.94 -11.61 -23.31
C PHE A 320 22.24 -11.78 -24.11
N ALA A 321 23.34 -12.00 -23.40
CA ALA A 321 24.60 -12.33 -24.04
C ALA A 321 24.45 -13.63 -24.88
N PRO A 322 25.20 -13.79 -25.99
CA PRO A 322 25.13 -14.96 -26.87
C PRO A 322 25.39 -16.32 -26.19
N GLY A 323 25.89 -16.31 -24.95
CA GLY A 323 26.19 -17.49 -24.15
C GLY A 323 25.05 -17.99 -23.26
N GLY A 324 23.90 -17.31 -23.22
CA GLY A 324 22.81 -17.61 -22.28
C GLY A 324 22.90 -16.81 -20.98
N VAL A 325 22.06 -17.16 -20.02
CA VAL A 325 21.95 -16.49 -18.71
C VAL A 325 22.46 -17.45 -17.66
N VAL A 326 23.53 -17.07 -16.96
CA VAL A 326 23.85 -17.80 -15.74
C VAL A 326 22.85 -17.35 -14.68
N LEU A 327 22.07 -18.28 -14.14
CA LEU A 327 21.27 -18.09 -12.95
C LEU A 327 22.13 -18.50 -11.76
N GLU A 328 22.70 -17.53 -11.05
CA GLU A 328 23.45 -17.83 -9.81
C GLU A 328 22.47 -17.78 -8.66
N GLN A 329 22.18 -18.90 -8.02
CA GLN A 329 21.27 -18.97 -6.88
C GLN A 329 22.09 -18.88 -5.59
N THR A 330 21.99 -17.79 -4.84
CA THR A 330 22.64 -17.67 -3.52
C THR A 330 21.58 -17.88 -2.45
N PHE A 331 21.81 -18.81 -1.54
CA PHE A 331 20.97 -19.05 -0.37
C PHE A 331 21.68 -18.45 0.84
N GLU A 332 20.93 -17.72 1.66
CA GLU A 332 21.38 -17.22 2.96
C GLU A 332 20.48 -17.86 4.02
N ASP A 333 21.05 -18.75 4.82
CA ASP A 333 20.36 -19.48 5.88
C ASP A 333 21.09 -19.23 7.20
N PRO A 334 20.59 -18.31 8.04
CA PRO A 334 21.19 -18.02 9.34
C PRO A 334 21.08 -19.21 10.31
N TYR A 335 20.17 -20.16 10.05
CA TYR A 335 19.98 -21.38 10.84
C TYR A 335 20.85 -22.54 10.39
N ARG A 336 21.52 -22.44 9.24
CA ARG A 336 22.48 -23.43 8.72
C ARG A 336 23.45 -23.90 9.80
N LYS A 337 23.85 -22.99 10.68
CA LYS A 337 24.69 -23.27 11.85
C LYS A 337 24.08 -24.29 12.82
N HIS A 338 22.82 -24.06 13.18
CA HIS A 338 22.07 -24.97 14.06
C HIS A 338 21.80 -26.30 13.36
N GLU A 339 21.38 -26.26 12.09
CA GLU A 339 21.14 -27.49 11.30
C GLU A 339 22.40 -28.35 11.18
N LEU A 340 23.55 -27.76 10.81
CA LEU A 340 24.80 -28.52 10.70
C LEU A 340 25.24 -29.10 12.06
N SER A 341 24.97 -28.40 13.16
CA SER A 341 25.23 -28.91 14.51
C SER A 341 24.32 -30.09 14.87
N ASP A 342 23.05 -30.02 14.49
CA ASP A 342 22.06 -31.08 14.71
C ASP A 342 22.30 -32.30 13.80
N GLU A 343 22.77 -32.09 12.57
CA GLU A 343 23.15 -33.13 11.61
C GLU A 343 24.47 -33.81 11.98
N ASN A 344 25.38 -33.07 12.64
CA ASN A 344 26.71 -33.53 13.02
C ASN A 344 26.95 -33.41 14.53
N PRO A 345 26.12 -34.03 15.39
CA PRO A 345 26.17 -33.82 16.84
C PRO A 345 27.44 -34.37 17.50
N ASP A 346 28.17 -35.24 16.80
CA ASP A 346 29.43 -35.85 17.25
C ASP A 346 30.68 -35.06 16.80
N VAL A 347 30.52 -34.02 15.97
CA VAL A 347 31.63 -33.19 15.50
C VAL A 347 31.81 -32.03 16.48
N PRO A 348 32.96 -31.95 17.19
CA PRO A 348 33.19 -30.89 18.15
C PRO A 348 33.38 -29.54 17.45
N ASP A 349 33.00 -28.47 18.15
CA ASP A 349 33.41 -27.09 17.87
C ASP A 349 34.66 -26.80 18.71
N ALA A 350 35.85 -27.17 18.22
CA ALA A 350 37.07 -27.08 19.02
C ALA A 350 37.65 -25.67 19.09
N ASP A 351 37.30 -24.78 18.15
CA ASP A 351 37.76 -23.39 18.13
C ASP A 351 36.78 -22.41 18.81
N GLY A 352 35.56 -22.86 19.10
CA GLY A 352 34.55 -22.12 19.86
C GLY A 352 33.86 -21.03 19.04
N ASP A 353 33.91 -21.11 17.71
CA ASP A 353 33.24 -20.17 16.82
C ASP A 353 31.72 -20.48 16.70
N GLY A 354 31.28 -21.59 17.28
CA GLY A 354 29.92 -22.09 17.32
C GLY A 354 29.55 -23.02 16.17
N TRP A 355 30.45 -23.31 15.24
CA TRP A 355 30.23 -24.25 14.13
C TRP A 355 30.90 -25.60 14.42
N PRO A 356 30.34 -26.72 13.95
CA PRO A 356 31.06 -27.99 14.01
C PRO A 356 32.32 -27.92 13.13
N ASP A 357 33.46 -28.48 13.59
CA ASP A 357 34.75 -28.57 12.88
C ASP A 357 34.70 -29.49 11.64
N LEU A 358 33.81 -29.19 10.70
CA LEU A 358 33.66 -29.91 9.44
C LEU A 358 34.73 -29.47 8.42
N PRO A 359 35.04 -30.29 7.40
CA PRO A 359 35.87 -29.87 6.28
C PRO A 359 35.33 -28.57 5.66
N PRO A 360 36.20 -27.63 5.22
CA PRO A 360 35.77 -26.37 4.63
C PRO A 360 34.80 -26.53 3.45
N GLU A 361 34.92 -27.63 2.71
CA GLU A 361 34.06 -27.99 1.57
C GLU A 361 32.61 -28.33 1.99
N GLU A 362 32.40 -28.72 3.25
CA GLU A 362 31.08 -29.03 3.83
C GLU A 362 30.46 -27.83 4.55
N LEU A 363 31.29 -26.95 5.15
CA LEU A 363 30.85 -25.70 5.78
C LEU A 363 30.52 -24.61 4.76
N ASP A 364 31.33 -24.49 3.71
CA ASP A 364 31.29 -23.42 2.73
C ASP A 364 31.48 -24.03 1.33
N PRO A 365 30.41 -24.64 0.76
CA PRO A 365 30.51 -25.35 -0.51
C PRO A 365 30.76 -24.43 -1.71
N ASP A 366 30.55 -23.12 -1.58
CA ASP A 366 30.86 -22.15 -2.64
C ASP A 366 32.23 -21.44 -2.46
N GLY A 367 32.87 -21.62 -1.29
CA GLY A 367 34.19 -21.13 -0.97
C GLY A 367 34.27 -19.62 -0.77
N ASN A 368 33.16 -18.97 -0.42
CA ASN A 368 33.07 -17.52 -0.27
C ASN A 368 33.54 -17.00 1.11
N GLY A 369 33.84 -17.91 2.05
CA GLY A 369 34.29 -17.64 3.41
C GLY A 369 33.17 -17.40 4.42
N ASP A 370 31.91 -17.63 4.06
CA ASP A 370 30.73 -17.46 4.90
C ASP A 370 29.85 -18.74 4.87
N PRO A 371 29.94 -19.60 5.91
CA PRO A 371 29.21 -20.87 5.96
C PRO A 371 27.69 -20.72 6.14
N SER A 372 27.18 -19.51 6.40
CA SER A 372 25.73 -19.22 6.41
C SER A 372 25.17 -18.96 5.01
N THR A 373 26.04 -18.92 4.01
CA THR A 373 25.66 -18.68 2.62
C THR A 373 26.22 -19.76 1.70
N TRP A 374 25.47 -20.12 0.67
CA TRP A 374 26.03 -20.90 -0.43
C TRP A 374 25.44 -20.50 -1.77
N THR A 375 26.24 -20.61 -2.83
CA THR A 375 25.86 -20.24 -4.19
C THR A 375 25.81 -21.46 -5.10
N GLU A 376 24.61 -21.82 -5.53
CA GLU A 376 24.38 -22.77 -6.61
C GLU A 376 24.36 -22.06 -7.97
N VAL A 377 25.38 -22.30 -8.79
CA VAL A 377 25.44 -21.72 -10.14
C VAL A 377 24.68 -22.61 -11.14
N VAL A 378 23.41 -22.27 -11.39
CA VAL A 378 22.58 -22.90 -12.42
C VAL A 378 22.80 -22.19 -13.76
N ARG A 379 23.59 -22.78 -14.64
CA ARG A 379 23.78 -22.24 -16.00
C ARG A 379 22.57 -22.59 -16.86
N MET A 380 21.70 -21.61 -17.10
CA MET A 380 20.55 -21.77 -17.97
C MET A 380 20.83 -21.16 -19.35
N ARG A 381 20.41 -21.85 -20.41
CA ARG A 381 20.31 -21.17 -21.70
C ARG A 381 19.16 -20.19 -21.64
N ALA A 382 19.28 -19.05 -22.34
CA ALA A 382 18.19 -18.08 -22.42
C ALA A 382 16.86 -18.69 -22.94
N ALA A 383 16.94 -19.78 -23.73
CA ALA A 383 15.79 -20.54 -24.20
C ALA A 383 15.17 -21.49 -23.16
N GLU A 384 15.89 -21.81 -22.08
CA GLU A 384 15.43 -22.67 -20.99
C GLU A 384 14.73 -21.85 -19.89
N LEU A 385 15.00 -20.54 -19.80
CA LEU A 385 14.42 -19.64 -18.81
C LEU A 385 12.87 -19.68 -18.81
N PRO A 386 12.17 -19.48 -19.94
CA PRO A 386 10.70 -19.34 -19.95
C PRO A 386 9.90 -20.58 -19.49
N GLY A 387 10.55 -21.74 -19.34
CA GLY A 387 9.92 -22.97 -18.86
C GLY A 387 10.35 -23.39 -17.45
N SER A 388 11.03 -22.52 -16.71
CA SER A 388 11.49 -22.78 -15.34
C SER A 388 10.62 -22.11 -14.30
N ASP A 389 10.60 -22.64 -13.07
CA ASP A 389 9.89 -22.00 -11.95
C ASP A 389 10.44 -20.59 -11.64
N ALA A 390 11.75 -20.41 -11.83
CA ALA A 390 12.44 -19.13 -11.73
C ALA A 390 11.92 -18.07 -12.72
N TRP A 391 11.25 -18.47 -13.81
CA TRP A 391 10.64 -17.54 -14.75
C TRP A 391 9.51 -16.74 -14.12
N SER A 392 8.58 -17.42 -13.46
CA SER A 392 7.41 -16.78 -12.86
C SER A 392 7.83 -15.81 -11.75
N GLU A 393 8.84 -16.19 -10.98
CA GLU A 393 9.45 -15.32 -9.96
C GLU A 393 10.20 -14.15 -10.58
N LEU A 394 11.02 -14.40 -11.62
CA LEU A 394 11.72 -13.35 -12.34
C LEU A 394 10.75 -12.33 -12.96
N VAL A 395 9.62 -12.79 -13.51
CA VAL A 395 8.54 -11.91 -14.01
C VAL A 395 8.01 -11.04 -12.88
N ARG A 396 7.65 -11.63 -11.73
CA ARG A 396 7.18 -10.86 -10.56
C ARG A 396 8.22 -9.89 -10.02
N ALA A 397 9.51 -10.28 -10.01
CA ALA A 397 10.59 -9.40 -9.61
C ALA A 397 10.81 -8.26 -10.60
N ILE A 398 10.76 -8.53 -11.91
CA ILE A 398 10.88 -7.49 -12.93
C ILE A 398 9.71 -6.50 -12.83
N GLU A 399 8.50 -6.96 -12.52
CA GLU A 399 7.31 -6.12 -12.30
C GLU A 399 7.44 -5.18 -11.09
N SER A 400 8.13 -5.60 -10.04
CA SER A 400 8.41 -4.77 -8.85
C SER A 400 9.67 -3.93 -8.98
N CYS A 401 10.41 -4.06 -10.08
CA CYS A 401 11.72 -3.44 -10.21
C CYS A 401 11.64 -1.97 -10.61
N ASP A 402 12.35 -1.11 -9.87
CA ASP A 402 12.53 0.28 -10.29
C ASP A 402 13.63 0.38 -11.36
N ALA A 403 13.21 0.54 -12.62
CA ALA A 403 14.12 0.66 -13.75
C ALA A 403 15.08 1.87 -13.65
N THR A 404 14.82 2.87 -12.79
CA THR A 404 15.72 4.02 -12.58
C THR A 404 16.93 3.67 -11.71
N SER A 405 16.80 2.69 -10.82
CA SER A 405 17.89 2.18 -9.97
C SER A 405 18.95 1.40 -10.79
N ALA A 406 18.57 0.91 -11.97
CA ALA A 406 19.40 0.08 -12.84
C ALA A 406 20.61 0.80 -13.48
N GLY A 407 20.83 2.09 -13.19
CA GLY A 407 22.05 2.81 -13.57
C GLY A 407 23.25 2.56 -12.64
N ALA A 408 23.01 1.95 -11.46
CA ALA A 408 24.06 1.46 -10.58
C ALA A 408 24.50 0.05 -11.01
N ALA A 409 25.77 -0.30 -10.77
CA ALA A 409 26.33 -1.59 -11.19
C ALA A 409 25.58 -2.78 -10.56
N GLY A 410 24.57 -3.31 -11.25
CA GLY A 410 23.68 -4.35 -10.76
C GLY A 410 22.32 -3.79 -10.38
N ALA A 411 21.32 -3.95 -11.25
CA ALA A 411 19.94 -3.68 -10.86
C ALA A 411 19.48 -4.84 -9.98
N GLU A 412 18.95 -4.55 -8.79
CA GLU A 412 18.37 -5.56 -7.91
C GLU A 412 16.85 -5.41 -7.87
N CYS A 413 16.16 -6.52 -8.09
CA CYS A 413 14.71 -6.60 -8.15
C CYS A 413 14.22 -7.64 -7.14
N ALA A 414 13.36 -7.29 -6.20
CA ALA A 414 12.85 -8.22 -5.20
C ALA A 414 11.50 -8.81 -5.64
N VAL A 415 11.28 -10.11 -5.45
CA VAL A 415 9.93 -10.69 -5.59
C VAL A 415 9.11 -10.25 -4.38
N PRO A 416 7.98 -9.54 -4.54
CA PRO A 416 7.12 -9.20 -3.41
C PRO A 416 6.60 -10.47 -2.72
N ALA A 417 6.52 -10.45 -1.38
CA ALA A 417 6.06 -11.58 -0.55
C ALA A 417 6.87 -12.88 -0.67
N ALA A 418 8.04 -12.84 -1.30
CA ALA A 418 9.00 -13.93 -1.28
C ALA A 418 10.37 -13.39 -0.89
N HIS A 419 11.11 -14.19 -0.15
CA HIS A 419 12.48 -13.90 0.25
C HIS A 419 13.50 -13.95 -0.91
N VAL A 420 13.04 -13.70 -2.14
CA VAL A 420 13.80 -13.89 -3.38
C VAL A 420 14.14 -12.53 -3.99
N ARG A 421 15.41 -12.32 -4.31
CA ARG A 421 15.93 -11.15 -5.03
C ARG A 421 16.59 -11.58 -6.32
N PHE A 422 16.53 -10.75 -7.35
CA PHE A 422 17.18 -10.97 -8.64
C PHE A 422 18.09 -9.79 -8.95
N ARG A 423 19.40 -10.04 -9.08
CA ARG A 423 20.41 -9.06 -9.49
C ARG A 423 20.82 -9.28 -10.94
N PHE A 424 20.74 -8.22 -11.74
CA PHE A 424 21.10 -8.27 -13.17
C PHE A 424 22.54 -7.80 -13.37
N VAL A 425 23.40 -8.69 -13.86
CA VAL A 425 24.79 -8.34 -14.20
C VAL A 425 24.87 -7.99 -15.67
N TRP A 426 25.33 -6.77 -15.96
CA TRP A 426 25.35 -6.20 -17.29
C TRP A 426 26.68 -6.41 -18.03
N GLY A 427 26.61 -6.35 -19.36
CA GLY A 427 27.74 -6.45 -20.26
C GLY A 427 27.56 -5.64 -21.53
N LYS A 428 28.59 -5.61 -22.38
CA LYS A 428 28.55 -4.96 -23.70
C LYS A 428 28.30 -5.98 -24.80
N GLY A 429 27.17 -5.84 -25.49
CA GLY A 429 26.80 -6.58 -26.68
C GLY A 429 27.46 -6.04 -27.96
N ARG A 430 27.07 -6.62 -29.11
CA ARG A 430 27.56 -6.16 -30.43
C ARG A 430 27.10 -4.71 -30.67
N GLY A 431 28.02 -3.86 -31.08
CA GLY A 431 27.74 -2.43 -31.29
C GLY A 431 27.71 -1.60 -30.01
N GLY A 432 28.15 -2.14 -28.88
CA GLY A 432 28.30 -1.40 -27.61
C GLY A 432 27.00 -1.23 -26.81
N GLN A 433 25.93 -1.89 -27.22
CA GLN A 433 24.65 -1.88 -26.49
C GLN A 433 24.75 -2.71 -25.20
N PRO A 434 24.08 -2.32 -24.11
CA PRO A 434 24.00 -3.13 -22.89
C PRO A 434 23.24 -4.44 -23.16
N VAL A 435 23.72 -5.53 -22.55
CA VAL A 435 23.08 -6.84 -22.53
C VAL A 435 23.19 -7.45 -21.13
N ILE A 436 22.23 -8.29 -20.74
CA ILE A 436 22.29 -9.05 -19.49
C ILE A 436 23.19 -10.26 -19.71
N LYS A 437 24.20 -10.40 -18.84
CA LYS A 437 25.15 -11.53 -18.84
C LYS A 437 24.76 -12.61 -17.84
N THR A 438 24.37 -12.20 -16.64
CA THR A 438 24.07 -13.07 -15.51
C THR A 438 22.85 -12.50 -14.79
N ILE A 439 21.98 -13.38 -14.32
CA ILE A 439 20.93 -13.05 -13.35
C ILE A 439 21.31 -13.80 -12.07
N VAL A 440 21.50 -13.11 -10.97
CA VAL A 440 21.75 -13.76 -9.67
C VAL A 440 20.44 -13.75 -8.91
N ARG A 441 19.91 -14.91 -8.57
CA ARG A 441 18.74 -15.08 -7.72
C ARG A 441 19.22 -15.32 -6.29
N THR A 442 18.94 -14.44 -5.35
CA THR A 442 19.31 -14.62 -3.95
C THR A 442 18.05 -14.96 -3.16
N GLU A 443 18.05 -16.10 -2.48
CA GLU A 443 17.05 -16.44 -1.46
C GLU A 443 17.60 -16.09 -0.09
N THR A 444 16.84 -15.34 0.69
CA THR A 444 17.21 -14.88 2.03
C THR A 444 16.24 -15.45 3.05
N TYR A 445 16.56 -16.55 3.72
CA TYR A 445 15.75 -16.99 4.85
C TYR A 445 15.91 -15.96 5.96
N ALA A 446 14.94 -15.06 6.13
CA ALA A 446 15.02 -14.07 7.18
C ALA A 446 14.99 -14.78 8.54
N ASP A 447 15.83 -14.31 9.47
CA ASP A 447 15.68 -14.60 10.90
C ASP A 447 14.29 -14.13 11.36
N CYS A 448 13.35 -15.07 11.51
CA CYS A 448 12.13 -14.84 12.27
C CYS A 448 12.40 -14.92 13.78
#